data_AF-A0A7C3LPJ0-F1
#
_entry.id   AF-A0A7C3LPJ0-F1
#
_cell.length_a   1.000
_cell.length_b   1.000
_cell.length_c   1.000
_cell.angle_alpha   90.00
_cell.angle_beta   90.00
_cell.angle_gamma   90.00
#
_symmetry.space_group_name_H-M   'P 1'
#
loop_
_entity.id
_entity.type
_entity.pdbx_description
1 polymer ?
#
loop_
_entity_poly.entity_id
_entity_poly.type
_entity_poly.pdbx_seq_one_letter_code
_entity_poly.pdbx_strand_id
1 'polypeptide(L)' 'MKILETERLILREFSNDDAPFIIELLNEPSFIQNIGNRNVH' A
#
# COMPACT_ATOMS: atom_id res chain seq x y z
N MET A 1 -1.80 -14.83 -3.28
CA MET A 1 -0.98 -15.65 -4.21
C MET A 1 0.12 -14.77 -4.80
N LYS A 2 1.38 -15.24 -4.91
CA LYS A 2 2.46 -14.44 -5.53
C LYS A 2 2.28 -14.46 -7.06
N ILE A 3 2.29 -13.28 -7.68
CA ILE A 3 2.05 -13.11 -9.12
C ILE A 3 3.39 -12.94 -9.87
N LEU A 4 4.33 -12.15 -9.33
CA LEU A 4 5.64 -11.89 -9.94
C LEU A 4 6.74 -11.83 -8.87
N GLU A 5 7.95 -12.21 -9.24
CA GLU A 5 9.12 -12.21 -8.34
C GLU A 5 10.38 -11.82 -9.13
N THR A 6 11.24 -11.05 -8.48
CA THR A 6 12.58 -10.64 -8.94
C THR A 6 13.57 -10.89 -7.81
N GLU A 7 14.87 -10.62 -8.02
CA GLU A 7 15.89 -10.80 -6.99
C GLU A 7 15.61 -10.04 -5.68
N ARG A 8 14.95 -8.88 -5.74
CA ARG A 8 14.75 -8.01 -4.56
C ARG A 8 13.29 -7.78 -4.17
N LEU A 9 12.34 -8.20 -5.01
CA LEU A 9 10.93 -7.83 -4.87
C LEU A 9 10.00 -8.95 -5.27
N ILE A 10 8.87 -9.03 -4.55
CA ILE A 10 7.77 -9.94 -4.81
C ILE A 10 6.50 -9.11 -4.92
N LEU A 11 5.74 -9.35 -5.98
CA LEU A 11 4.40 -8.80 -6.17
C LEU A 11 3.38 -9.90 -5.92
N ARG A 12 2.38 -9.56 -5.11
CA ARG A 12 1.23 -10.42 -4.81
C ARG A 12 -0.03 -9.58 -4.76
N GLU A 13 -1.17 -10.23 -4.90
CA GLU A 13 -2.45 -9.60 -4.58
C GLU A 13 -2.49 -9.21 -3.10
N PHE A 14 -3.22 -8.13 -2.81
CA PHE A 14 -3.52 -7.75 -1.44
C PHE A 14 -4.35 -8.82 -0.74
N SER A 15 -4.13 -8.97 0.56
CA SER A 15 -5.07 -9.62 1.47
C SER A 15 -5.57 -8.61 2.51
N ASN A 16 -6.55 -9.01 3.31
CA ASN A 16 -7.03 -8.16 4.40
C ASN A 16 -5.95 -7.87 5.45
N ASP A 17 -4.90 -8.69 5.52
CA ASP A 17 -3.79 -8.50 6.48
C ASP A 17 -2.93 -7.28 6.14
N ASP A 18 -3.02 -6.76 4.91
CA ASP A 18 -2.30 -5.56 4.47
C ASP A 18 -3.00 -4.26 4.86
N ALA A 19 -4.27 -4.34 5.29
CA ALA A 19 -5.09 -3.17 5.56
C ALA A 19 -4.42 -2.18 6.53
N PRO A 20 -3.81 -2.62 7.66
CA PRO A 20 -3.16 -1.68 8.59
C PRO A 20 -2.08 -0.82 7.92
N PHE A 21 -1.22 -1.45 7.11
CA PHE A 21 -0.14 -0.74 6.40
C PHE A 21 -0.66 0.20 5.32
N ILE A 22 -1.67 -0.23 4.55
CA ILE A 22 -2.24 0.60 3.49
C ILE A 22 -2.96 1.82 4.08
N ILE A 23 -3.71 1.65 5.18
CA ILE A 23 -4.37 2.77 5.86
C ILE A 23 -3.35 3.78 6.36
N GLU A 24 -2.26 3.33 6.98
CA GLU A 24 -1.16 4.20 7.42
C GLU A 24 -0.56 4.96 6.23
N LEU A 25 -0.14 4.25 5.18
CA LEU A 25 0.48 4.83 3.98
C LEU A 25 -0.40 5.90 3.32
N LEU A 26 -1.70 5.63 3.16
CA LEU A 26 -2.62 6.57 2.50
C LEU A 26 -2.89 7.83 3.33
N ASN A 27 -2.64 7.77 4.64
CA ASN A 27 -2.81 8.89 5.56
C ASN A 27 -1.50 9.61 5.90
N GLU A 28 -0.37 9.15 5.37
CA GLU A 28 0.91 9.85 5.52
C GLU A 28 0.83 11.27 4.92
N PRO A 29 1.34 12.31 5.61
CA PRO A 29 1.29 13.69 5.13
C PRO A 29 1.92 13.85 3.74
N SER A 30 3.02 13.13 3.49
CA SER A 30 3.71 13.13 2.21
C SER A 30 2.89 12.48 1.09
N PHE A 31 2.12 11.42 1.40
CA PHE A 31 1.21 10.79 0.45
C PHE A 31 0.06 11.73 0.10
N ILE A 32 -0.56 12.35 1.10
CA ILE A 32 -1.63 13.34 0.91
C ILE A 32 -1.13 14.53 0.08
N GLN A 33 0.07 15.03 0.36
CA GLN A 33 0.65 16.19 -0.33
C GLN A 33 1.00 15.89 -1.80
N ASN A 34 1.56 14.71 -2.10
CA ASN A 34 2.17 14.42 -3.40
C ASN A 34 1.35 13.47 -4.29
N ILE A 35 0.38 12.73 -3.74
CA ILE A 35 -0.49 11.79 -4.48
C ILE A 35 -1.97 12.18 -4.31
N GLY A 36 -2.39 12.53 -3.09
CA GLY A 36 -3.72 13.07 -2.80
C GLY A 36 -4.48 12.29 -1.72
N ASN A 37 -5.36 13.00 -1.02
CA ASN A 37 -6.18 12.44 0.05
C ASN A 37 -7.28 11.52 -0.51
N ARG A 38 -7.34 10.29 0.00
CA ARG A 38 -8.36 9.28 -0.36
C ARG A 38 -9.54 9.22 0.64
N ASN A 39 -9.51 10.01 1.71
CA ASN A 39 -10.50 10.04 2.80
C ASN A 39 -10.75 8.64 3.40
N VAL A 40 -9.68 7.91 3.70
CA VAL A 40 -9.71 6.56 4.30
C VAL A 40 -9.34 6.68 5.78
N HIS A 41 -10.11 6.05 6.68
CA HIS A 41 -9.92 6.10 8.13
C HIS A 41 -9.97 4.70 8.75
#